data_AF-A0A939YG69-F1
#
_entry.id   AF-A0A939YG69-F1
#
_cell.length_a   1.000
_cell.length_b   1.000
_cell.length_c   1.000
_cell.angle_alpha   90.00
_cell.angle_beta   90.00
_cell.angle_gamma   90.00
#
_symmetry.space_group_name_H-M   'P 1'
#
loop_
_entity.id
_entity.type
_entity.pdbx_description
1 polymer ?
#
loop_
_entity_poly.entity_id
_entity_poly.type
_entity_poly.pdbx_seq_one_letter_code
_entity_poly.pdbx_strand_id
1 'polypeptide(L)'
;MNQAVILMCYEMICVFITLEITGFKYKKKEENIVNKEKEFNSVHLKGGFIIAFAVIAILLGIGIKAKDLSSGFRVLTSGVIGSNNIEVNSSLANIIWQVLCVWLYMHGIMVEKEKYDLDHNKLHTTVVVIYTLAFVLVTFIESIGFSRWYTVISAAASLGCLIHLFPKEKKKFSLLFGIPASLMLLLITAYKNAGYVIGGGSSFLESIKDIFNATNFDSYFAGVVNVNNSIGLKQTGSLSITAIFPDLINNMPIFNHYIDHSMTTVYQYNGYIGRLFGGTGDQIIPLVGQSIIYFGYIFGPLLTILSIIAFRWADYRFKTCYSYRQYVYAFLAAWFSVEAMMLNMTINVTWMYTRVIPFLIVLSMTDSISNKRRL
;
A
#
# COMPACT_ATOMS: atom_id res chain seq x y z
N MET A 1 -3.69 -18.27 24.87
CA MET A 1 -2.35 -17.87 24.37
C MET A 1 -1.64 -18.99 23.60
N ASN A 2 -1.49 -20.22 24.14
CA ASN A 2 -0.85 -21.33 23.42
C ASN A 2 -1.48 -21.64 22.04
N GLN A 3 -2.81 -21.59 21.94
CA GLN A 3 -3.52 -21.78 20.67
C GLN A 3 -3.16 -20.72 19.62
N ALA A 4 -2.96 -19.46 20.04
CA ALA A 4 -2.56 -18.38 19.15
C ALA A 4 -1.14 -18.61 18.59
N VAL A 5 -0.21 -19.03 19.45
CA VAL A 5 1.16 -19.37 19.02
C VAL A 5 1.14 -20.53 18.02
N ILE A 6 0.40 -21.60 18.31
CA ILE A 6 0.27 -22.75 17.39
C ILE A 6 -0.30 -22.30 16.05
N LEU A 7 -1.33 -21.45 16.04
CA LEU A 7 -1.95 -20.94 14.84
C LEU A 7 -0.98 -20.07 14.01
N MET A 8 -0.20 -19.21 14.65
CA MET A 8 0.83 -18.40 13.98
C MET A 8 1.95 -19.27 13.40
N CYS A 9 2.42 -20.28 14.14
CA CYS A 9 3.39 -21.23 13.61
C CYS A 9 2.82 -22.00 12.41
N TYR A 10 1.57 -22.44 12.48
CA TYR A 10 0.88 -23.11 11.38
C TYR A 10 0.77 -22.19 10.14
N GLU A 11 0.37 -20.94 10.33
CA GLU A 11 0.35 -19.92 9.27
C GLU A 11 1.72 -19.73 8.63
N MET A 12 2.78 -19.56 9.43
CA MET A 12 4.14 -19.40 8.93
C MET A 12 4.58 -20.59 8.07
N ILE A 13 4.34 -21.82 8.53
CA ILE A 13 4.67 -23.03 7.75
C ILE A 13 3.95 -23.01 6.39
N CYS A 14 2.65 -22.72 6.39
CA CYS A 14 1.85 -22.62 5.18
C CYS A 14 2.35 -21.52 4.23
N VAL A 15 2.76 -20.37 4.76
CA VAL A 15 3.33 -19.25 3.99
C VAL A 15 4.65 -19.66 3.35
N PHE A 16 5.58 -20.28 4.08
CA PHE A 16 6.85 -20.75 3.52
C PHE A 16 6.65 -21.79 2.42
N ILE A 17 5.78 -22.78 2.65
CA ILE A 17 5.43 -23.79 1.64
C ILE A 17 4.86 -23.11 0.39
N THR A 18 3.94 -22.16 0.56
CA THR A 18 3.33 -21.43 -0.55
C THR A 18 4.37 -20.61 -1.31
N LEU A 19 5.27 -19.91 -0.61
CA LEU A 19 6.36 -19.13 -1.21
C LEU A 19 7.31 -19.99 -2.03
N GLU A 20 7.61 -21.20 -1.58
CA GLU A 20 8.48 -22.16 -2.27
C GLU A 20 7.81 -22.72 -3.52
N ILE A 21 6.57 -23.22 -3.39
CA ILE A 21 5.79 -23.78 -4.52
C ILE A 21 5.60 -22.73 -5.62
N THR A 22 5.17 -21.53 -5.24
CA THR A 22 4.96 -20.43 -6.18
C THR A 22 6.30 -19.93 -6.74
N GLY A 23 7.36 -19.88 -5.93
CA GLY A 23 8.71 -19.53 -6.36
C GLY A 23 9.23 -20.45 -7.47
N PHE A 24 9.12 -21.77 -7.29
CA PHE A 24 9.51 -22.75 -8.30
C PHE A 24 8.72 -22.57 -9.61
N LYS A 25 7.39 -22.41 -9.50
CA LYS A 25 6.50 -22.20 -10.64
C LYS A 25 6.86 -20.96 -11.45
N TYR A 26 7.15 -19.83 -10.79
CA TYR A 26 7.45 -18.57 -11.47
C TYR A 26 8.89 -18.49 -11.96
N LYS A 27 9.86 -19.08 -11.25
CA LYS A 27 11.25 -19.22 -11.74
C LYS A 27 11.29 -19.91 -13.11
N LYS A 28 10.59 -21.04 -13.26
CA LYS A 28 10.49 -21.75 -14.53
C LYS A 28 9.85 -20.89 -15.63
N LYS A 29 8.91 -19.99 -15.30
CA LYS A 29 8.31 -19.08 -16.27
C LYS A 29 9.26 -17.96 -16.67
N GLU A 30 10.01 -17.40 -15.72
CA GLU A 30 11.00 -16.35 -15.97
C GLU A 30 12.12 -16.84 -16.89
N GLU A 31 12.67 -18.04 -16.65
CA GLU A 31 13.70 -18.67 -17.50
C GLU A 31 13.23 -18.83 -18.96
N ASN A 32 11.95 -19.10 -19.18
CA ASN A 32 11.37 -19.23 -20.53
C ASN A 32 11.20 -17.87 -21.24
N ILE A 33 11.11 -16.76 -20.50
CA ILE A 33 10.90 -15.40 -21.04
C ILE A 33 12.23 -14.69 -21.33
N VAL A 34 13.26 -14.89 -20.49
CA VAL A 34 14.61 -14.34 -20.70
C VAL A 34 15.19 -14.75 -22.06
N ASN A 35 14.75 -15.91 -22.59
CA ASN A 35 15.13 -16.41 -23.91
C ASN A 35 14.32 -15.84 -25.08
N LYS A 36 13.20 -15.14 -24.83
CA LYS A 36 12.29 -14.62 -25.87
C LYS A 36 12.20 -13.09 -25.96
N GLU A 37 12.41 -12.34 -24.87
CA GLU A 37 12.00 -10.94 -24.82
C GLU A 37 13.07 -9.96 -24.29
N LYS A 38 14.34 -10.16 -24.63
CA LYS A 38 15.39 -9.13 -24.39
C LYS A 38 15.21 -7.83 -25.21
N GLU A 39 14.20 -7.77 -26.08
CA GLU A 39 13.85 -6.60 -26.91
C GLU A 39 12.60 -5.87 -26.42
N PHE A 40 12.49 -5.59 -25.12
CA PHE A 40 11.40 -4.75 -24.63
C PHE A 40 11.70 -3.27 -24.81
N ASN A 41 10.68 -2.61 -25.33
CA ASN A 41 10.70 -1.33 -25.98
C ASN A 41 9.96 -0.33 -25.14
N SER A 42 10.55 0.84 -24.91
CA SER A 42 9.88 1.93 -24.22
C SER A 42 8.53 2.22 -24.89
N VAL A 43 7.48 2.32 -24.07
CA VAL A 43 6.13 2.64 -24.52
C VAL A 43 6.01 4.17 -24.60
N HIS A 44 5.65 4.68 -25.77
CA HIS A 44 5.55 6.11 -26.03
C HIS A 44 4.10 6.54 -26.28
N LEU A 45 3.62 7.49 -25.47
CA LEU A 45 2.32 8.10 -25.63
C LEU A 45 2.37 9.33 -26.55
N LYS A 46 1.85 9.20 -27.79
CA LYS A 46 1.72 10.33 -28.72
C LYS A 46 0.80 11.40 -28.11
N GLY A 47 1.23 12.66 -28.14
CA GLY A 47 0.48 13.76 -27.55
C GLY A 47 0.44 13.75 -26.02
N GLY A 48 1.28 12.93 -25.37
CA GLY A 48 1.30 12.78 -23.91
C GLY A 48 1.49 14.10 -23.15
N PHE A 49 2.23 15.07 -23.72
CA PHE A 49 2.38 16.40 -23.14
C PHE A 49 1.06 17.17 -23.00
N ILE A 50 0.16 17.09 -23.99
CA ILE A 50 -1.15 17.75 -23.93
C ILE A 50 -2.02 17.10 -22.86
N ILE A 51 -2.00 15.76 -22.79
CA ILE A 51 -2.72 15.00 -21.75
C ILE A 51 -2.16 15.36 -20.37
N ALA A 52 -0.84 15.46 -20.22
CA ALA A 52 -0.21 15.86 -18.96
C ALA A 52 -0.62 17.26 -18.52
N PHE A 53 -0.70 18.22 -19.44
CA PHE A 53 -1.19 19.57 -19.13
C PHE A 53 -2.66 19.53 -18.65
N ALA A 54 -3.53 18.77 -19.32
CA ALA A 54 -4.91 18.59 -18.90
C ALA A 54 -5.02 17.94 -17.51
N VAL A 55 -4.22 16.90 -17.25
CA VAL A 55 -4.15 16.23 -15.94
C VAL A 55 -3.69 17.17 -14.84
N ILE A 56 -2.67 18.00 -15.10
CA ILE A 56 -2.20 19.01 -14.15
C ILE A 56 -3.30 20.03 -13.87
N ALA A 57 -4.03 20.50 -14.88
CA ALA A 57 -5.14 21.43 -14.69
C ALA A 57 -6.26 20.83 -13.82
N ILE A 58 -6.62 19.57 -14.04
CA ILE A 58 -7.61 18.85 -13.21
C ILE A 58 -7.11 18.70 -11.78
N LEU A 59 -5.85 18.30 -11.59
CA LEU A 59 -5.24 18.18 -10.27
C LEU A 59 -5.28 19.54 -9.56
N LEU A 60 -4.82 20.63 -10.17
CA LEU A 60 -4.91 21.96 -9.57
C LEU A 60 -6.33 22.34 -9.17
N GLY A 61 -7.33 22.04 -10.01
CA GLY A 61 -8.74 22.26 -9.70
C GLY A 61 -9.22 21.50 -8.46
N ILE A 62 -8.89 20.21 -8.35
CA ILE A 62 -9.22 19.37 -7.18
C ILE A 62 -8.45 19.87 -5.93
N GLY A 63 -7.17 20.21 -6.10
CA GLY A 63 -6.30 20.69 -5.04
C GLY A 63 -6.79 21.97 -4.38
N ILE A 64 -7.38 22.89 -5.17
CA ILE A 64 -7.93 24.16 -4.66
C ILE A 64 -9.32 23.97 -4.06
N LYS A 65 -10.19 23.16 -4.69
CA LYS A 65 -11.63 23.14 -4.37
C LYS A 65 -12.07 22.01 -3.44
N ALA A 66 -11.35 20.89 -3.40
CA ALA A 66 -11.83 19.65 -2.80
C ALA A 66 -10.84 18.97 -1.84
N LYS A 67 -9.59 19.43 -1.78
CA LYS A 67 -8.54 18.84 -0.94
C LYS A 67 -8.00 19.85 0.06
N ASP A 68 -7.98 19.49 1.34
CA ASP A 68 -7.23 20.23 2.35
C ASP A 68 -5.76 19.74 2.40
N LEU A 69 -4.95 20.22 1.46
CA LEU A 69 -3.51 19.97 1.45
C LEU A 69 -2.76 20.75 2.55
N SER A 70 -3.41 21.77 3.15
CA SER A 70 -2.79 22.64 4.15
C SER A 70 -2.55 21.91 5.46
N SER A 71 -3.45 21.01 5.86
CA SER A 71 -3.28 20.14 7.02
C SER A 71 -2.08 19.21 6.86
N GLY A 72 -1.90 18.67 5.66
CA GLY A 72 -0.72 17.89 5.25
C GLY A 72 0.60 18.62 5.49
N PHE A 73 0.64 19.87 5.04
CA PHE A 73 1.79 20.75 5.15
C PHE A 73 2.05 21.21 6.60
N ARG A 74 1.00 21.46 7.38
CA ARG A 74 1.11 21.85 8.80
C ARG A 74 1.76 20.79 9.67
N VAL A 75 1.53 19.50 9.40
CA VAL A 75 2.22 18.43 10.16
C VAL A 75 3.72 18.44 9.88
N LEU A 76 4.14 18.70 8.63
CA LEU A 76 5.56 18.82 8.28
C LEU A 76 6.23 20.01 8.97
N THR A 77 5.53 21.15 9.08
CA THR A 77 6.12 22.39 9.58
C THR A 77 5.96 22.61 11.09
N SER A 78 4.88 22.11 11.68
CA SER A 78 4.54 22.36 13.09
C SER A 78 4.53 21.10 13.96
N GLY A 79 4.56 19.90 13.37
CA GLY A 79 4.47 18.63 14.12
C GLY A 79 3.12 18.38 14.81
N VAL A 80 2.15 19.29 14.67
CA VAL A 80 0.82 19.18 15.29
C VAL A 80 -0.15 18.56 14.30
N ILE A 81 -0.73 17.41 14.66
CA ILE A 81 -1.87 16.84 13.95
C ILE A 81 -3.11 17.62 14.41
N GLY A 82 -3.59 18.54 13.57
CA GLY A 82 -4.80 19.30 13.87
C GLY A 82 -6.00 18.36 14.03
N SER A 83 -6.72 18.46 15.14
CA SER A 83 -7.97 17.75 15.43
C SER A 83 -9.15 18.34 14.67
N ASN A 84 -8.97 18.67 13.40
CA ASN A 84 -10.09 19.15 12.61
C ASN A 84 -10.92 17.93 12.21
N ASN A 85 -12.19 17.94 12.61
CA ASN A 85 -13.22 17.06 12.07
C ASN A 85 -13.33 17.35 10.57
N ILE A 86 -12.51 16.64 9.78
CA ILE A 86 -12.57 16.67 8.33
C ILE A 86 -13.86 15.94 7.98
N GLU A 87 -14.88 16.71 7.61
CA GLU A 87 -15.96 16.16 6.79
C GLU A 87 -15.30 15.45 5.62
N VAL A 88 -15.56 14.15 5.49
CA VAL A 88 -15.08 13.28 4.43
C VAL A 88 -15.75 13.71 3.11
N ASN A 89 -15.38 14.89 2.61
CA ASN A 89 -15.97 15.48 1.43
C ASN A 89 -15.31 14.88 0.18
N SER A 90 -16.11 14.07 -0.51
CA SER A 90 -15.90 13.37 -1.79
C SER A 90 -14.81 12.29 -1.82
N SER A 91 -15.19 11.07 -1.44
CA SER A 91 -14.42 9.84 -1.71
C SER A 91 -13.98 9.73 -3.18
N LEU A 92 -14.80 10.21 -4.12
CA LEU A 92 -14.51 10.17 -5.55
C LEU A 92 -13.39 11.13 -5.97
N ALA A 93 -13.38 12.39 -5.51
CA ALA A 93 -12.32 13.33 -5.89
C ALA A 93 -10.96 12.87 -5.34
N ASN A 94 -10.95 12.23 -4.16
CA ASN A 94 -9.76 11.59 -3.60
C ASN A 94 -9.25 10.44 -4.48
N ILE A 95 -10.14 9.58 -4.97
CA ILE A 95 -9.76 8.49 -5.90
C ILE A 95 -9.21 9.07 -7.20
N ILE A 96 -9.90 10.04 -7.80
CA ILE A 96 -9.46 10.69 -9.06
C ILE A 96 -8.09 11.35 -8.86
N TRP A 97 -7.90 12.09 -7.77
CA TRP A 97 -6.62 12.72 -7.42
C TRP A 97 -5.48 11.69 -7.38
N GLN A 98 -5.64 10.62 -6.61
CA GLN A 98 -4.60 9.58 -6.45
C GLN A 98 -4.24 8.94 -7.79
N VAL A 99 -5.25 8.61 -8.60
CA VAL A 99 -5.07 7.99 -9.92
C VAL A 99 -4.32 8.92 -10.86
N LEU A 100 -4.71 10.19 -10.90
CA LEU A 100 -4.07 11.18 -11.77
C LEU A 100 -2.64 11.52 -11.33
N CYS A 101 -2.36 11.56 -10.03
CA CYS A 101 -1.00 11.71 -9.52
C CYS A 101 -0.10 10.54 -9.94
N VAL A 102 -0.60 9.30 -9.81
CA VAL A 102 0.13 8.08 -10.24
C VAL A 102 0.32 8.08 -11.76
N TRP A 103 -0.69 8.47 -12.53
CA TRP A 103 -0.58 8.59 -13.98
C TRP A 103 0.49 9.62 -14.37
N LEU A 104 0.47 10.81 -13.77
CA LEU A 104 1.43 11.88 -14.06
C LEU A 104 2.85 11.44 -13.70
N TYR A 105 3.01 10.76 -12.56
CA TYR A 105 4.28 10.16 -12.15
C TYR A 105 4.79 9.15 -13.19
N MET A 106 3.95 8.18 -13.57
CA MET A 106 4.30 7.15 -14.55
C MET A 106 4.61 7.74 -15.93
N HIS A 107 3.86 8.76 -16.35
CA HIS A 107 4.14 9.48 -17.59
C HIS A 107 5.50 10.18 -17.54
N GLY A 108 5.81 10.89 -16.47
CA GLY A 108 7.10 11.56 -16.31
C GLY A 108 8.28 10.58 -16.39
N ILE A 109 8.23 9.46 -15.65
CA ILE A 109 9.35 8.50 -15.65
C ILE A 109 9.49 7.76 -16.99
N MET A 110 8.38 7.47 -17.70
CA MET A 110 8.44 6.81 -19.00
C MET A 110 9.02 7.73 -20.08
N VAL A 111 8.68 9.02 -20.05
CA VAL A 111 9.28 10.02 -20.96
C VAL A 111 10.78 10.17 -20.70
N GLU A 112 11.21 10.23 -19.44
CA GLU A 112 12.63 10.33 -19.11
C GLU A 112 13.39 9.02 -19.37
N LYS A 113 12.71 7.87 -19.26
CA LYS A 113 13.26 6.57 -19.66
C LYS A 113 13.54 6.53 -21.16
N GLU A 114 12.60 6.98 -21.99
CA GLU A 114 12.79 7.05 -23.44
C GLU A 114 14.00 7.91 -23.81
N LYS A 115 14.17 9.08 -23.18
CA LYS A 115 15.34 9.94 -23.43
C LYS A 115 16.64 9.29 -22.96
N TYR A 116 16.63 8.70 -21.76
CA TYR A 116 17.80 7.99 -21.21
C TYR A 116 18.24 6.80 -22.06
N ASP A 117 17.32 6.12 -22.74
CA ASP A 117 17.67 5.02 -23.65
C ASP A 117 18.38 5.51 -24.91
N LEU A 118 18.10 6.74 -25.35
CA LEU A 118 18.70 7.35 -26.53
C LEU A 118 20.10 7.91 -26.27
N ASP A 119 20.30 8.59 -25.15
CA ASP A 119 21.54 9.35 -24.89
C ASP A 119 22.38 8.84 -23.70
N HIS A 120 21.81 7.95 -22.88
CA HIS A 120 22.41 7.43 -21.64
C HIS A 120 22.90 8.52 -20.66
N ASN A 121 22.34 9.71 -20.73
CA ASN A 121 22.74 10.84 -19.90
C ASN A 121 22.23 10.67 -18.46
N LYS A 122 23.12 10.82 -17.49
CA LYS A 122 22.80 10.73 -16.06
C LYS A 122 21.82 11.82 -15.60
N LEU A 123 21.67 12.92 -16.35
CA LEU A 123 20.69 13.97 -16.06
C LEU A 123 19.27 13.40 -15.94
N HIS A 124 18.85 12.53 -16.88
CA HIS A 124 17.51 11.92 -16.87
C HIS A 124 17.26 11.12 -15.59
N THR A 125 18.27 10.39 -15.12
CA THR A 125 18.18 9.60 -13.88
C THR A 125 18.03 10.51 -12.64
N THR A 126 18.62 11.71 -12.66
CA THR A 126 18.49 12.69 -11.59
C THR A 126 17.12 13.37 -11.63
N VAL A 127 16.60 13.70 -12.82
CA VAL A 127 15.25 14.25 -13.00
C VAL A 127 14.20 13.26 -12.48
N VAL A 128 14.35 11.97 -12.79
CA VAL A 128 13.46 10.90 -12.31
C VAL A 128 13.49 10.75 -10.77
N VAL A 129 14.65 10.95 -10.13
CA VAL A 129 14.74 10.98 -8.67
C VAL A 129 13.93 12.14 -8.11
N ILE A 130 14.07 13.34 -8.67
CA ILE A 130 13.31 14.53 -8.23
C ILE A 130 11.81 14.30 -8.38
N TYR A 131 11.36 13.79 -9.53
CA TYR A 131 9.95 13.45 -9.76
C TYR A 131 9.41 12.45 -8.75
N THR A 132 10.20 11.40 -8.43
CA THR A 132 9.77 10.38 -7.48
C THR A 132 9.73 10.91 -6.05
N LEU A 133 10.68 11.75 -5.64
CA LEU A 133 10.65 12.43 -4.33
C LEU A 133 9.44 13.35 -4.21
N ALA A 134 9.13 14.13 -5.25
CA ALA A 134 7.94 14.97 -5.29
C ALA A 134 6.66 14.14 -5.19
N PHE A 135 6.57 13.03 -5.94
CA PHE A 135 5.44 12.11 -5.86
C PHE A 135 5.25 11.54 -4.45
N VAL A 136 6.32 11.02 -3.83
CA VAL A 136 6.27 10.49 -2.45
C VAL A 136 5.84 11.58 -1.46
N LEU A 137 6.38 12.80 -1.58
CA LEU A 137 5.99 13.93 -0.74
C LEU A 137 4.50 14.26 -0.87
N VAL A 138 3.96 14.30 -2.10
CA VAL A 138 2.52 14.52 -2.33
C VAL A 138 1.69 13.41 -1.68
N THR A 139 2.07 12.14 -1.83
CA THR A 139 1.37 11.03 -1.16
C THR A 139 1.46 11.10 0.37
N PHE A 140 2.55 11.64 0.91
CA PHE A 140 2.71 11.83 2.34
C PHE A 140 1.80 12.93 2.88
N ILE A 141 1.80 14.11 2.25
CA ILE A 141 0.93 15.25 2.59
C ILE A 141 -0.55 14.84 2.54
N GLU A 142 -0.92 13.97 1.60
CA GLU A 142 -2.28 13.42 1.52
C GLU A 142 -2.61 12.45 2.66
N SER A 143 -1.63 11.69 3.15
CA SER A 143 -1.86 10.57 4.09
C SER A 143 -2.21 11.01 5.51
N ILE A 144 -2.29 12.30 5.81
CA ILE A 144 -2.51 12.80 7.18
C ILE A 144 -3.91 12.47 7.71
N GLY A 145 -4.89 12.31 6.82
CA GLY A 145 -6.22 11.76 7.12
C GLY A 145 -6.41 10.27 6.79
N PHE A 146 -5.40 9.58 6.24
CA PHE A 146 -5.50 8.21 5.71
C PHE A 146 -4.43 7.25 6.26
N SER A 147 -4.57 5.97 5.94
CA SER A 147 -3.55 4.96 6.28
C SER A 147 -2.20 5.30 5.65
N ARG A 148 -1.20 5.57 6.50
CA ARG A 148 0.20 5.91 6.16
C ARG A 148 0.92 4.83 5.37
N TRP A 149 0.40 3.61 5.43
CA TRP A 149 0.83 2.52 4.56
C TRP A 149 0.80 2.95 3.09
N TYR A 150 -0.09 3.87 2.69
CA TYR A 150 -0.18 4.25 1.28
C TYR A 150 1.11 4.90 0.78
N THR A 151 1.70 5.80 1.56
CA THR A 151 2.99 6.43 1.24
C THR A 151 4.11 5.39 1.17
N VAL A 152 4.15 4.46 2.13
CA VAL A 152 5.18 3.42 2.19
C VAL A 152 5.11 2.51 0.97
N ILE A 153 3.91 2.03 0.65
CA ILE A 153 3.65 1.14 -0.48
C ILE A 153 3.89 1.86 -1.80
N SER A 154 3.47 3.13 -1.93
CA SER A 154 3.73 3.94 -3.13
C SER A 154 5.22 4.18 -3.34
N ALA A 155 5.97 4.48 -2.27
CA ALA A 155 7.42 4.65 -2.33
C ALA A 155 8.14 3.34 -2.71
N ALA A 156 7.73 2.21 -2.12
CA ALA A 156 8.26 0.89 -2.47
C ALA A 156 7.98 0.53 -3.94
N ALA A 157 6.75 0.78 -4.42
CA ALA A 157 6.35 0.56 -5.80
C ALA A 157 7.15 1.42 -6.77
N SER A 158 7.30 2.72 -6.46
CA SER A 158 8.12 3.65 -7.24
C SER A 158 9.58 3.22 -7.28
N LEU A 159 10.20 2.87 -6.15
CA LEU A 159 11.58 2.38 -6.10
C LEU A 159 11.76 1.10 -6.95
N GLY A 160 10.80 0.17 -6.85
CA GLY A 160 10.76 -1.01 -7.71
C GLY A 160 10.77 -0.62 -9.18
N CYS A 161 9.85 0.26 -9.60
CA CYS A 161 9.77 0.74 -10.99
C CYS A 161 11.09 1.36 -11.45
N LEU A 162 11.73 2.20 -10.63
CA LEU A 162 13.01 2.81 -10.96
C LEU A 162 14.13 1.79 -11.14
N ILE A 163 14.26 0.82 -10.22
CA ILE A 163 15.29 -0.23 -10.31
C ILE A 163 15.10 -1.10 -11.55
N HIS A 164 13.84 -1.40 -11.90
CA HIS A 164 13.51 -2.22 -13.05
C HIS A 164 13.68 -1.47 -14.38
N LEU A 165 13.30 -0.19 -14.43
CA LEU A 165 13.45 0.63 -15.63
C LEU A 165 14.92 1.06 -15.85
N PHE A 166 15.67 1.45 -14.81
CA PHE A 166 17.08 1.86 -14.95
C PHE A 166 18.02 0.95 -14.15
N PRO A 167 18.21 -0.31 -14.57
CA PRO A 167 18.98 -1.31 -13.81
C PRO A 167 20.45 -0.93 -13.61
N LYS A 168 21.03 -0.12 -14.52
CA LYS A 168 22.41 0.38 -14.43
C LYS A 168 22.62 1.29 -13.21
N GLU A 169 21.58 2.00 -12.76
CA GLU A 169 21.64 3.00 -11.69
C GLU A 169 20.98 2.51 -10.38
N LYS A 170 20.72 1.21 -10.25
CA LYS A 170 20.02 0.63 -9.09
C LYS A 170 20.61 1.03 -7.74
N LYS A 171 21.95 1.10 -7.64
CA LYS A 171 22.65 1.48 -6.39
C LYS A 171 22.30 2.92 -5.97
N LYS A 172 22.26 3.84 -6.95
CA LYS A 172 21.90 5.25 -6.73
C LYS A 172 20.48 5.35 -6.19
N PHE A 173 19.53 4.64 -6.81
CA PHE A 173 18.13 4.67 -6.36
C PHE A 173 17.93 4.01 -4.99
N SER A 174 18.54 2.85 -4.73
CA SER A 174 18.44 2.21 -3.42
C SER A 174 18.99 3.09 -2.30
N LEU A 175 20.08 3.83 -2.54
CA LEU A 175 20.65 4.74 -1.55
C LEU A 175 19.77 5.98 -1.34
N LEU A 176 19.36 6.64 -2.43
CA LEU A 176 18.61 7.90 -2.39
C LEU A 176 17.15 7.75 -1.94
N PHE A 177 16.55 6.57 -2.09
CA PHE A 177 15.18 6.31 -1.61
C PHE A 177 15.13 5.47 -0.34
N GLY A 178 16.01 4.47 -0.20
CA GLY A 178 16.02 3.59 0.96
C GLY A 178 16.29 4.34 2.25
N ILE A 179 17.25 5.27 2.25
CA ILE A 179 17.61 6.05 3.44
C ILE A 179 16.49 7.04 3.82
N PRO A 180 15.98 7.90 2.92
CA PRO A 180 14.92 8.85 3.29
C PRO A 180 13.59 8.17 3.64
N ALA A 181 13.21 7.07 2.96
CA ALA A 181 11.99 6.34 3.30
C ALA A 181 12.08 5.72 4.71
N SER A 182 13.24 5.15 5.07
CA SER A 182 13.48 4.60 6.40
C SER A 182 13.48 5.70 7.48
N LEU A 183 14.12 6.85 7.20
CA LEU A 183 14.10 8.01 8.10
C LEU A 183 12.69 8.57 8.28
N MET A 184 11.90 8.72 7.21
CA MET A 184 10.52 9.18 7.32
C MET A 184 9.68 8.20 8.15
N LEU A 185 9.80 6.89 7.92
CA LEU A 185 9.12 5.88 8.72
C LEU A 185 9.45 6.01 10.22
N LEU A 186 10.73 6.15 10.56
CA LEU A 186 11.16 6.34 11.94
C LEU A 186 10.59 7.62 12.56
N LEU A 187 10.69 8.75 11.85
CA LEU A 187 10.16 10.04 12.32
C LEU A 187 8.65 9.94 12.56
N ILE A 188 7.89 9.47 11.57
CA ILE A 188 6.42 9.34 11.65
C ILE A 188 5.98 8.44 12.81
N THR A 189 6.75 7.37 13.06
CA THR A 189 6.48 6.42 14.13
C THR A 189 6.78 7.04 15.50
N ALA A 190 7.87 7.80 15.62
CA ALA A 190 8.21 8.55 16.84
C ALA A 190 7.17 9.64 17.15
N TYR A 191 6.73 10.40 16.14
CA TYR A 191 5.71 11.44 16.33
C TYR A 191 4.36 10.88 16.80
N LYS A 192 3.91 9.73 16.27
CA LYS A 192 2.58 9.18 16.58
C LYS A 192 2.54 8.31 17.84
N ASN A 193 3.50 7.40 18.02
CA ASN A 193 3.39 6.40 19.09
C ASN A 193 3.83 6.91 20.45
N ALA A 194 4.64 7.98 20.49
CA ALA A 194 5.17 8.52 21.73
C ALA A 194 4.62 9.91 22.09
N GLY A 195 3.68 10.42 21.28
CA GLY A 195 3.13 11.76 21.48
C GLY A 195 4.19 12.86 21.47
N TYR A 196 5.30 12.67 20.75
CA TYR A 196 6.37 13.66 20.66
C TYR A 196 5.83 14.92 20.00
N VAL A 197 5.53 15.92 20.82
CA VAL A 197 5.20 17.28 20.41
C VAL A 197 6.45 18.12 20.62
N ILE A 198 6.81 18.95 19.65
CA ILE A 198 7.90 19.91 19.79
C ILE A 198 7.56 20.84 20.97
N GLY A 199 8.31 20.71 22.08
CA GLY A 199 8.04 21.42 23.35
C GLY A 199 7.28 20.62 24.42
N GLY A 200 6.99 19.33 24.20
CA GLY A 200 6.42 18.41 25.19
C GLY A 200 7.47 17.80 26.15
N GLY A 201 7.00 17.11 27.19
CA GLY A 201 7.84 16.56 28.26
C GLY A 201 8.60 15.26 27.95
N SER A 202 8.29 14.56 26.84
CA SER A 202 8.97 13.32 26.44
C SER A 202 10.09 13.59 25.45
N SER A 203 11.26 12.99 25.67
CA SER A 203 12.39 13.12 24.74
C SER A 203 12.22 12.24 23.50
N PHE A 204 12.86 12.63 22.38
CA PHE A 204 12.85 11.84 21.14
C PHE A 204 13.43 10.42 21.32
N LEU A 205 14.40 10.24 22.22
CA LEU A 205 15.00 8.93 22.50
C LEU A 205 14.07 8.02 23.31
N GLU A 206 13.35 8.56 24.30
CA GLU A 206 12.30 7.81 25.02
C GLU A 206 11.19 7.41 24.06
N SER A 207 10.82 8.33 23.18
CA SER A 207 9.82 8.10 22.15
C SER A 207 10.18 6.93 21.22
N ILE A 208 11.46 6.82 20.84
CA ILE A 208 11.95 5.69 20.05
C ILE A 208 11.94 4.39 20.86
N LYS A 209 12.33 4.41 22.13
CA LYS A 209 12.31 3.21 22.99
C LYS A 209 10.91 2.65 23.16
N ASP A 210 9.90 3.51 23.29
CA ASP A 210 8.51 3.10 23.42
C ASP A 210 7.99 2.38 22.17
N ILE A 211 8.49 2.72 20.97
CA ILE A 211 8.14 2.02 19.72
C ILE A 211 8.54 0.53 19.79
N PHE A 212 9.71 0.23 20.36
CA PHE A 212 10.24 -1.12 20.46
C PHE A 212 9.73 -1.90 21.67
N ASN A 213 8.77 -1.37 22.42
CA ASN A 213 8.11 -2.12 23.48
C ASN A 213 7.25 -3.26 22.89
N ALA A 214 7.24 -4.41 23.56
CA ALA A 214 6.55 -5.62 23.14
C ALA A 214 5.06 -5.40 22.82
N THR A 215 4.37 -4.54 23.59
CA THR A 215 2.94 -4.23 23.38
C THR A 215 2.68 -3.50 22.07
N ASN A 216 3.56 -2.55 21.72
CA ASN A 216 3.47 -1.82 20.46
C ASN A 216 3.83 -2.74 19.29
N PHE A 217 4.87 -3.55 19.44
CA PHE A 217 5.25 -4.52 18.42
C PHE A 217 4.12 -5.52 18.14
N ASP A 218 3.48 -6.06 19.17
CA ASP A 218 2.31 -6.95 19.04
C ASP A 218 1.15 -6.27 18.30
N SER A 219 0.86 -5.02 18.64
CA SER A 219 -0.22 -4.24 17.99
C SER A 219 0.06 -3.94 16.52
N TYR A 220 1.31 -3.66 16.15
CA TYR A 220 1.69 -3.31 14.78
C TYR A 220 1.87 -4.53 13.87
N PHE A 221 2.35 -5.66 14.39
CA PHE A 221 2.68 -6.85 13.60
C PHE A 221 1.69 -8.01 13.82
N ALA A 222 0.46 -7.70 14.19
CA ALA A 222 -0.60 -8.70 14.39
C ALA A 222 -0.15 -9.84 15.34
N GLY A 223 0.47 -9.47 16.46
CA GLY A 223 1.11 -10.41 17.38
C GLY A 223 0.16 -11.33 18.13
N VAL A 224 0.75 -12.15 19.01
CA VAL A 224 0.09 -13.24 19.73
C VAL A 224 -1.13 -12.78 20.51
N VAL A 225 -1.11 -11.58 21.11
CA VAL A 225 -2.26 -11.07 21.88
C VAL A 225 -3.44 -10.82 20.94
N ASN A 226 -3.21 -10.20 19.79
CA ASN A 226 -4.26 -9.94 18.81
C ASN A 226 -4.84 -11.22 18.21
N VAL A 227 -3.98 -12.18 17.88
CA VAL A 227 -4.44 -13.50 17.39
C VAL A 227 -5.25 -14.22 18.46
N ASN A 228 -4.83 -14.14 19.73
CA ASN A 228 -5.58 -14.71 20.85
C ASN A 228 -6.95 -14.04 21.03
N ASN A 229 -7.03 -12.73 20.86
CA ASN A 229 -8.30 -12.00 20.90
C ASN A 229 -9.23 -12.41 19.77
N SER A 230 -8.72 -12.65 18.55
CA SER A 230 -9.52 -13.16 17.44
C SER A 230 -10.03 -14.58 17.70
N ILE A 231 -9.22 -15.44 18.33
CA ILE A 231 -9.65 -16.78 18.77
C ILE A 231 -10.78 -16.67 19.80
N GLY A 232 -10.64 -15.77 20.79
CA GLY A 232 -11.68 -15.49 21.77
C GLY A 232 -12.98 -15.03 21.12
N LEU A 233 -12.91 -14.04 20.23
CA LEU A 233 -14.06 -13.57 19.45
C LEU A 233 -14.74 -14.70 18.67
N LYS A 234 -13.97 -15.60 18.05
CA LYS A 234 -14.53 -16.76 17.34
C LYS A 234 -15.27 -17.72 18.28
N GLN A 235 -14.81 -17.87 19.51
CA GLN A 235 -15.39 -18.79 20.50
C GLN A 235 -16.65 -18.22 21.15
N THR A 236 -16.71 -16.91 21.37
CA THR A 236 -17.81 -16.25 22.07
C THR A 236 -18.82 -15.55 21.16
N GLY A 237 -18.40 -15.20 19.93
CA GLY A 237 -19.21 -14.45 18.96
C GLY A 237 -20.03 -15.35 18.04
N SER A 238 -21.02 -14.75 17.37
CA SER A 238 -21.88 -15.41 16.37
C SER A 238 -21.33 -15.34 14.94
N LEU A 239 -20.11 -14.79 14.76
CA LEU A 239 -19.51 -14.62 13.45
C LEU A 239 -19.14 -15.96 12.81
N SER A 240 -19.39 -16.05 11.51
CA SER A 240 -19.06 -17.20 10.69
C SER A 240 -18.65 -16.74 9.29
N ILE A 241 -18.63 -17.66 8.33
CA ILE A 241 -18.37 -17.38 6.92
C ILE A 241 -19.28 -16.27 6.34
N THR A 242 -20.46 -16.05 6.90
CA THR A 242 -21.39 -14.99 6.48
C THR A 242 -20.83 -13.59 6.66
N ALA A 243 -19.85 -13.41 7.55
CA ALA A 243 -19.20 -12.12 7.79
C ALA A 243 -18.23 -11.71 6.66
N ILE A 244 -17.87 -12.61 5.74
CA ILE A 244 -17.05 -12.26 4.56
C ILE A 244 -17.72 -11.17 3.75
N PHE A 245 -19.02 -11.32 3.43
CA PHE A 245 -19.73 -10.38 2.57
C PHE A 245 -19.73 -8.94 3.12
N PRO A 246 -20.18 -8.68 4.38
CA PRO A 246 -20.12 -7.33 4.92
C PRO A 246 -18.69 -6.81 5.01
N ASP A 247 -17.68 -7.65 5.30
CA ASP A 247 -16.27 -7.22 5.28
C ASP A 247 -15.75 -6.83 3.88
N LEU A 248 -16.17 -7.51 2.82
CA LEU A 248 -15.78 -7.20 1.44
C LEU A 248 -16.32 -5.84 0.98
N ILE A 249 -17.49 -5.44 1.45
CA ILE A 249 -18.19 -4.23 0.99
C ILE A 249 -18.18 -3.10 2.02
N ASN A 250 -17.66 -3.34 3.22
CA ASN A 250 -17.64 -2.41 4.36
C ASN A 250 -17.20 -0.99 4.01
N ASN A 251 -16.18 -0.88 3.16
CA ASN A 251 -15.62 0.39 2.71
C ASN A 251 -15.66 0.53 1.19
N MET A 252 -16.48 -0.27 0.51
CA MET A 252 -16.67 -0.11 -0.92
C MET A 252 -17.43 1.20 -1.17
N PRO A 253 -16.91 2.11 -2.01
CA PRO A 253 -17.64 3.33 -2.35
C PRO A 253 -19.05 3.00 -2.83
N ILE A 254 -20.04 3.79 -2.40
CA ILE A 254 -21.48 3.62 -2.69
C ILE A 254 -22.12 2.45 -1.94
N PHE A 255 -21.55 1.25 -2.01
CA PHE A 255 -22.16 0.04 -1.45
C PHE A 255 -22.12 -0.03 0.07
N ASN A 256 -21.15 0.63 0.71
CA ASN A 256 -21.03 0.67 2.16
C ASN A 256 -22.27 1.27 2.86
N HIS A 257 -23.04 2.14 2.19
CA HIS A 257 -24.25 2.75 2.77
C HIS A 257 -25.42 1.78 2.92
N TYR A 258 -25.37 0.62 2.27
CA TYR A 258 -26.47 -0.34 2.21
C TYR A 258 -26.28 -1.56 3.11
N ILE A 259 -25.30 -1.53 4.02
CA ILE A 259 -24.94 -2.69 4.82
C ILE A 259 -24.93 -2.37 6.30
N ASP A 260 -25.20 -3.38 7.11
CA ASP A 260 -25.03 -3.28 8.55
C ASP A 260 -23.55 -3.48 8.92
N HIS A 261 -22.88 -2.39 9.27
CA HIS A 261 -21.48 -2.39 9.69
C HIS A 261 -21.22 -3.21 10.96
N SER A 262 -22.24 -3.44 11.80
CA SER A 262 -22.10 -4.22 13.03
C SER A 262 -21.84 -5.71 12.78
N MET A 263 -22.11 -6.18 11.56
CA MET A 263 -21.89 -7.55 11.12
C MET A 263 -20.47 -7.81 10.61
N THR A 264 -19.61 -6.79 10.57
CA THR A 264 -18.21 -6.92 10.12
C THR A 264 -17.33 -7.49 11.23
N THR A 265 -16.33 -8.29 10.84
CA THR A 265 -15.35 -8.81 11.80
C THR A 265 -14.55 -7.69 12.46
N VAL A 266 -14.27 -6.60 11.72
CA VAL A 266 -13.54 -5.44 12.26
C VAL A 266 -14.32 -4.75 13.37
N TYR A 267 -15.62 -4.51 13.18
CA TYR A 267 -16.46 -3.87 14.19
C TYR A 267 -16.57 -4.74 15.45
N GLN A 268 -16.90 -6.03 15.28
CA GLN A 268 -17.07 -6.93 16.42
C GLN A 268 -15.77 -7.25 17.14
N TYR A 269 -14.64 -7.29 16.43
CA TYR A 269 -13.32 -7.42 17.07
C TYR A 269 -13.03 -6.24 17.98
N ASN A 270 -13.26 -5.01 17.50
CA ASN A 270 -13.09 -3.81 18.31
C ASN A 270 -14.10 -3.75 19.48
N GLY A 271 -15.31 -4.28 19.30
CA GLY A 271 -16.27 -4.46 20.39
C GLY A 271 -15.79 -5.44 21.45
N TYR A 272 -15.27 -6.60 21.03
CA TYR A 272 -14.77 -7.65 21.92
C TYR A 272 -13.59 -7.19 22.78
N ILE A 273 -12.67 -6.41 22.22
CA ILE A 273 -11.54 -5.85 22.97
C ILE A 273 -11.88 -4.55 23.72
N GLY A 274 -13.16 -4.17 23.78
CA GLY A 274 -13.65 -3.01 24.55
C GLY A 274 -13.21 -1.66 23.99
N ARG A 275 -12.98 -1.55 22.68
CA ARG A 275 -12.51 -0.32 22.02
C ARG A 275 -13.60 0.50 21.33
N LEU A 276 -14.83 -0.02 21.23
CA LEU A 276 -15.98 0.77 20.78
C LEU A 276 -16.37 1.83 21.84
N PHE A 277 -16.81 3.01 21.38
CA PHE A 277 -17.43 4.06 22.20
C PHE A 277 -16.62 4.52 23.44
N GLY A 278 -15.42 5.07 23.22
CA GLY A 278 -14.60 5.68 24.28
C GLY A 278 -13.28 4.97 24.57
N GLY A 279 -12.97 3.89 23.86
CA GLY A 279 -11.64 3.27 23.86
C GLY A 279 -10.58 4.06 23.07
N THR A 280 -9.31 3.74 23.29
CA THR A 280 -8.16 4.32 22.57
C THR A 280 -8.06 3.80 21.13
N GLY A 281 -8.95 4.28 20.25
CA GLY A 281 -8.95 4.04 18.80
C GLY A 281 -9.18 2.58 18.36
N ASP A 282 -9.36 2.38 17.06
CA ASP A 282 -9.58 1.04 16.49
C ASP A 282 -8.28 0.26 16.33
N GLN A 283 -8.35 -1.06 16.50
CA GLN A 283 -7.28 -2.00 16.24
C GLN A 283 -7.61 -2.89 15.03
N ILE A 284 -6.58 -3.21 14.26
CA ILE A 284 -6.67 -4.08 13.10
C ILE A 284 -6.73 -5.54 13.61
N ILE A 285 -7.79 -6.25 13.26
CA ILE A 285 -7.87 -7.71 13.45
C ILE A 285 -6.81 -8.41 12.59
N PRO A 286 -6.00 -9.35 13.12
CA PRO A 286 -5.06 -10.15 12.31
C PRO A 286 -5.73 -10.90 11.15
N LEU A 287 -5.07 -11.00 9.99
CA LEU A 287 -5.59 -11.72 8.83
C LEU A 287 -5.91 -13.19 9.14
N VAL A 288 -5.01 -13.88 9.85
CA VAL A 288 -5.22 -15.25 10.33
C VAL A 288 -6.41 -15.35 11.29
N GLY A 289 -6.61 -14.32 12.12
CA GLY A 289 -7.74 -14.19 13.03
C GLY A 289 -9.07 -14.05 12.29
N GLN A 290 -9.09 -13.20 11.26
CA GLN A 290 -10.25 -13.03 10.38
C GLN A 290 -10.55 -14.31 9.59
N SER A 291 -9.51 -14.96 9.08
CA SER A 291 -9.60 -16.21 8.32
C SER A 291 -10.12 -17.38 9.16
N ILE A 292 -9.71 -17.54 10.43
CA ILE A 292 -10.29 -18.58 11.30
C ILE A 292 -11.77 -18.32 11.58
N ILE A 293 -12.21 -17.07 11.70
CA ILE A 293 -13.63 -16.75 11.92
C ILE A 293 -14.45 -17.26 10.73
N TYR A 294 -13.98 -17.02 9.51
CA TYR A 294 -14.64 -17.45 8.29
C TYR A 294 -14.63 -18.95 8.04
N PHE A 295 -13.45 -19.57 8.14
CA PHE A 295 -13.23 -20.92 7.60
C PHE A 295 -12.90 -21.98 8.65
N GLY A 296 -12.77 -21.57 9.93
CA GLY A 296 -12.34 -22.45 11.01
C GLY A 296 -10.81 -22.61 11.07
N TYR A 297 -10.34 -23.39 12.05
CA TYR A 297 -8.91 -23.53 12.35
C TYR A 297 -8.11 -24.21 11.23
N ILE A 298 -8.70 -25.20 10.55
CA ILE A 298 -8.03 -25.96 9.48
C ILE A 298 -7.61 -25.02 8.34
N PHE A 299 -8.52 -24.14 7.92
CA PHE A 299 -8.30 -23.16 6.86
C PHE A 299 -7.89 -21.78 7.40
N GLY A 300 -7.40 -21.71 8.64
CA GLY A 300 -6.96 -20.45 9.26
C GLY A 300 -5.92 -19.67 8.42
N PRO A 301 -4.92 -20.32 7.81
CA PRO A 301 -3.95 -19.62 6.95
C PRO A 301 -4.48 -19.23 5.55
N LEU A 302 -5.72 -19.54 5.19
CA LEU A 302 -6.20 -19.46 3.80
C LEU A 302 -6.07 -18.05 3.21
N LEU A 303 -6.52 -17.01 3.92
CA LEU A 303 -6.42 -15.63 3.42
C LEU A 303 -4.96 -15.20 3.23
N THR A 304 -4.08 -15.59 4.15
CA THR A 304 -2.64 -15.30 4.06
C THR A 304 -2.01 -16.02 2.87
N ILE A 305 -2.35 -17.28 2.63
CA ILE A 305 -1.93 -18.04 1.45
C ILE A 305 -2.37 -17.34 0.16
N LEU A 306 -3.63 -16.89 0.09
CA LEU A 306 -4.16 -16.16 -1.08
C LEU A 306 -3.40 -14.85 -1.30
N SER A 307 -3.10 -14.11 -0.24
CA SER A 307 -2.31 -12.88 -0.29
C SER A 307 -0.90 -13.15 -0.86
N ILE A 308 -0.23 -14.22 -0.43
CA ILE A 308 1.08 -14.62 -0.95
C ILE A 308 1.01 -15.04 -2.43
N ILE A 309 -0.03 -15.75 -2.86
CA ILE A 309 -0.25 -16.11 -4.27
C ILE A 309 -0.42 -14.84 -5.11
N ALA A 310 -1.21 -13.88 -4.65
CA ALA A 310 -1.44 -12.60 -5.32
C ALA A 310 -0.14 -11.77 -5.40
N PHE A 311 0.64 -11.70 -4.31
CA PHE A 311 1.97 -11.10 -4.27
C PHE A 311 2.89 -11.69 -5.36
N ARG A 312 3.00 -13.02 -5.42
CA ARG A 312 3.87 -13.71 -6.38
C ARG A 312 3.43 -13.53 -7.83
N TRP A 313 2.12 -13.53 -8.06
CA TRP A 313 1.57 -13.20 -9.38
C TRP A 313 1.93 -11.77 -9.79
N ALA A 314 1.78 -10.81 -8.87
CA ALA A 314 2.11 -9.40 -9.12
C ALA A 314 3.61 -9.20 -9.35
N ASP A 315 4.49 -9.82 -8.54
CA ASP A 315 5.96 -9.76 -8.70
C ASP A 315 6.39 -10.28 -10.08
N TYR A 316 5.86 -11.42 -10.50
CA TYR A 316 6.12 -11.95 -11.84
C TYR A 316 5.63 -11.01 -12.96
N ARG A 317 4.41 -10.47 -12.83
CA ARG A 317 3.88 -9.50 -13.81
C ARG A 317 4.71 -8.23 -13.85
N PHE A 318 5.16 -7.74 -12.71
CA PHE A 318 6.04 -6.59 -12.60
C PHE A 318 7.36 -6.82 -13.36
N LYS A 319 8.03 -7.96 -13.14
CA LYS A 319 9.29 -8.30 -13.82
C LYS A 319 9.18 -8.47 -15.34
N THR A 320 7.99 -8.72 -15.85
CA THR A 320 7.72 -8.98 -17.28
C THR A 320 7.05 -7.78 -17.97
N CYS A 321 6.80 -6.68 -17.26
CA CYS A 321 6.05 -5.54 -17.75
C CYS A 321 6.91 -4.27 -17.81
N TYR A 322 7.13 -3.76 -19.02
CA TYR A 322 7.88 -2.53 -19.30
C TYR A 322 6.97 -1.37 -19.77
N SER A 323 5.73 -1.33 -19.27
CA SER A 323 4.70 -0.38 -19.70
C SER A 323 4.14 0.42 -18.51
N TYR A 324 3.17 1.31 -18.75
CA TYR A 324 2.57 2.14 -17.69
C TYR A 324 1.96 1.29 -16.57
N ARG A 325 1.46 0.09 -16.89
CA ARG A 325 0.89 -0.86 -15.91
C ARG A 325 1.91 -1.42 -14.92
N GLN A 326 3.21 -1.27 -15.16
CA GLN A 326 4.26 -1.78 -14.28
C GLN A 326 4.07 -1.29 -12.82
N TYR A 327 3.66 -0.03 -12.63
CA TYR A 327 3.38 0.51 -11.29
C TYR A 327 2.29 -0.24 -10.54
N VAL A 328 1.22 -0.66 -11.23
CA VAL A 328 0.13 -1.40 -10.61
C VAL A 328 0.64 -2.73 -10.07
N TYR A 329 1.50 -3.42 -10.84
CA TYR A 329 2.09 -4.68 -10.40
C TYR A 329 3.09 -4.50 -9.26
N ALA A 330 3.91 -3.44 -9.30
CA ALA A 330 4.80 -3.09 -8.20
C ALA A 330 4.03 -2.76 -6.91
N PHE A 331 2.97 -1.97 -7.03
CA PHE A 331 2.08 -1.59 -5.94
C PHE A 331 1.37 -2.82 -5.35
N LEU A 332 0.81 -3.68 -6.20
CA LEU A 332 0.18 -4.92 -5.76
C LEU A 332 1.15 -5.86 -5.04
N ALA A 333 2.36 -6.02 -5.57
CA ALA A 333 3.37 -6.85 -4.92
C ALA A 333 3.72 -6.32 -3.53
N ALA A 334 3.99 -5.01 -3.40
CA ALA A 334 4.26 -4.40 -2.12
C ALA A 334 3.05 -4.52 -1.16
N TRP A 335 1.84 -4.26 -1.64
CA TRP A 335 0.62 -4.26 -0.83
C TRP A 335 0.29 -5.65 -0.25
N PHE A 336 0.23 -6.67 -1.12
CA PHE A 336 -0.04 -8.05 -0.69
C PHE A 336 1.08 -8.61 0.20
N SER A 337 2.33 -8.13 0.07
CA SER A 337 3.41 -8.53 0.98
C SER A 337 3.21 -8.03 2.42
N VAL A 338 2.68 -6.81 2.60
CA VAL A 338 2.40 -6.24 3.92
C VAL A 338 1.12 -6.81 4.50
N GLU A 339 0.09 -6.99 3.66
CA GLU A 339 -1.20 -7.50 4.11
C GLU A 339 -1.07 -8.85 4.80
N ALA A 340 -0.32 -9.78 4.20
CA ALA A 340 -0.17 -11.14 4.69
C ALA A 340 0.20 -11.24 6.18
N MET A 341 0.85 -10.21 6.75
CA MET A 341 1.35 -10.25 8.13
C MET A 341 0.80 -9.12 9.03
N MET A 342 0.30 -8.03 8.48
CA MET A 342 0.01 -6.82 9.26
C MET A 342 -1.39 -6.27 9.11
N LEU A 343 -2.09 -6.62 8.03
CA LEU A 343 -3.39 -6.03 7.71
C LEU A 343 -4.46 -7.11 7.64
N ASN A 344 -5.66 -6.70 7.27
CA ASN A 344 -6.83 -7.57 7.19
C ASN A 344 -7.48 -7.48 5.80
N MET A 345 -8.37 -8.42 5.52
CA MET A 345 -9.06 -8.52 4.23
C MET A 345 -9.87 -7.26 3.92
N THR A 346 -10.55 -6.71 4.93
CA THR A 346 -11.40 -5.52 4.80
C THR A 346 -10.59 -4.33 4.28
N ILE A 347 -9.42 -4.08 4.86
CA ILE A 347 -8.49 -3.02 4.42
C ILE A 347 -7.93 -3.34 3.03
N ASN A 348 -7.55 -4.60 2.76
CA ASN A 348 -7.04 -5.00 1.44
C ASN A 348 -8.03 -4.66 0.33
N VAL A 349 -9.27 -5.12 0.49
CA VAL A 349 -10.33 -4.98 -0.51
C VAL A 349 -10.75 -3.52 -0.67
N THR A 350 -10.72 -2.73 0.41
CA THR A 350 -10.90 -1.27 0.34
C THR A 350 -9.90 -0.63 -0.63
N TRP A 351 -8.63 -1.03 -0.55
CA TRP A 351 -7.58 -0.48 -1.42
C TRP A 351 -7.69 -1.01 -2.85
N MET A 352 -8.23 -2.22 -3.03
CA MET A 352 -8.53 -2.73 -4.37
C MET A 352 -9.50 -1.81 -5.10
N TYR A 353 -10.61 -1.41 -4.47
CA TYR A 353 -11.63 -0.56 -5.08
C TYR A 353 -11.21 0.90 -5.23
N THR A 354 -10.52 1.44 -4.23
CA THR A 354 -10.19 2.88 -4.18
C THR A 354 -8.90 3.22 -4.92
N ARG A 355 -8.03 2.23 -5.21
CA ARG A 355 -6.71 2.48 -5.80
C ARG A 355 -6.39 1.53 -6.93
N VAL A 356 -6.29 0.23 -6.65
CA VAL A 356 -5.73 -0.74 -7.60
C VAL A 356 -6.56 -0.82 -8.88
N ILE A 357 -7.88 -0.97 -8.76
CA ILE A 357 -8.78 -1.04 -9.92
C ILE A 357 -8.74 0.28 -10.71
N PRO A 358 -8.90 1.47 -10.08
CA PRO A 358 -8.73 2.75 -10.78
C PRO A 358 -7.36 2.92 -11.48
N PHE A 359 -6.24 2.56 -10.82
CA PHE A 359 -4.92 2.60 -11.43
C PHE A 359 -4.83 1.66 -12.64
N LEU A 360 -5.34 0.44 -12.49
CA LEU A 360 -5.35 -0.56 -13.56
C LEU A 360 -6.13 -0.04 -14.78
N ILE A 361 -7.31 0.54 -14.58
CA ILE A 361 -8.12 1.09 -15.67
C ILE A 361 -7.34 2.18 -16.42
N VAL A 362 -6.89 3.23 -15.71
CA VAL A 362 -6.27 4.40 -16.34
C VAL A 362 -4.93 4.05 -17.00
N LEU A 363 -4.09 3.25 -16.35
CA LEU A 363 -2.79 2.86 -16.90
C LEU A 363 -2.92 1.83 -18.03
N SER A 364 -3.93 0.94 -18.00
CA SER A 364 -4.20 0.03 -19.12
C SER A 364 -4.75 0.76 -20.34
N MET A 365 -5.61 1.77 -20.13
CA MET A 365 -6.09 2.64 -21.21
C MET A 365 -4.92 3.40 -21.84
N THR A 366 -4.02 3.95 -21.01
CA THR A 366 -2.81 4.64 -21.47
C THR A 366 -1.90 3.71 -22.28
N ASP A 367 -1.67 2.48 -21.82
CA ASP A 367 -0.91 1.47 -22.56
C ASP A 367 -1.55 1.16 -23.91
N SER A 368 -2.87 1.10 -23.99
CA SER A 368 -3.60 0.73 -25.21
C SER A 368 -3.52 1.79 -26.32
N ILE A 369 -3.42 3.07 -25.94
CA ILE A 369 -3.27 4.20 -26.87
C ILE A 369 -1.80 4.54 -27.15
N SER A 370 -0.87 3.96 -26.41
CA SER A 370 0.56 4.20 -26.58
C SER A 370 1.16 3.31 -27.67
N ASN A 371 2.16 3.84 -28.38
CA ASN A 371 2.87 3.08 -29.39
C ASN A 371 4.05 2.35 -28.74
N LYS A 372 4.22 1.07 -29.07
CA LYS A 372 5.43 0.31 -28.73
C LYS A 372 6.52 0.69 -29.72
N ARG A 373 7.67 1.19 -29.26
CA ARG A 373 8.78 1.56 -30.14
C ARG A 373 9.95 0.59 -30.03
N ARG A 374 10.16 -0.25 -31.06
CA ARG A 374 11.41 -0.99 -31.25
C ARG A 374 12.61 -0.03 -31.28
N LEU A 375 13.46 -0.10 -30.25
CA LEU A 375 14.78 0.54 -30.23
C LEU A 375 15.84 -0.50 -30.58
#